data_AF-A0A1F3B926-F1
#
_entry.id   AF-A0A1F3B926-F1
#
_cell.length_a   1.000
_cell.length_b   1.000
_cell.length_c   1.000
_cell.angle_alpha   90.00
_cell.angle_beta   90.00
_cell.angle_gamma   90.00
#
_symmetry.space_group_name_H-M   'P 1'
#
loop_
_entity.id
_entity.type
_entity.pdbx_description
1 polymer ?
#
loop_
_entity_poly.entity_id
_entity_poly.type
_entity_poly.pdbx_seq_one_letter_code
_entity_poly.pdbx_strand_id
1 'polypeptide(L)'
;MPLISDNWMLHFRWMGDGPMPDDERMKLRGIVERAHRQGQRVRFWATPDAPGRARDAVWTEVLRAGVDYINTDDLGGLRQFLLQHDPAPSAPHR
;
A
#
# COMPACT_ATOMS: atom_id res chain seq x y z
N MET A 1 11.42 -4.10 14.48
CA MET A 1 11.31 -4.67 13.12
C MET A 1 11.89 -3.66 12.14
N PRO A 2 12.81 -4.04 11.25
CA PRO A 2 13.32 -3.14 10.21
C PRO A 2 12.20 -2.69 9.26
N LEU A 3 12.33 -1.49 8.70
CA LEU A 3 11.39 -0.94 7.72
C LEU A 3 12.05 -0.88 6.35
N ILE A 4 11.41 -1.49 5.34
CA ILE A 4 11.66 -1.20 3.94
C ILE A 4 10.78 -0.01 3.58
N SER A 5 11.42 1.13 3.26
CA SER A 5 10.74 2.35 2.85
C SER A 5 11.30 2.80 1.51
N ASP A 6 10.54 2.63 0.43
CA ASP A 6 11.05 2.84 -0.93
C ASP A 6 10.07 3.60 -1.84
N ASN A 7 10.59 4.13 -2.94
CA ASN A 7 9.84 4.86 -3.95
C ASN A 7 8.97 3.90 -4.78
N TRP A 8 7.65 4.13 -4.79
CA TRP A 8 6.69 3.36 -5.60
C TRP A 8 7.10 3.28 -7.07
N MET A 9 7.54 4.41 -7.65
CA MET A 9 7.86 4.53 -9.08
C MET A 9 9.13 3.76 -9.51
N LEU A 10 9.96 3.30 -8.56
CA LEU A 10 11.08 2.41 -8.86
C LEU A 10 10.62 0.97 -9.10
N HIS A 11 9.43 0.62 -8.62
CA HIS A 11 8.90 -0.75 -8.65
C HIS A 11 7.69 -0.90 -9.57
N PHE A 12 6.87 0.14 -9.70
CA PHE A 12 5.56 0.09 -10.33
C PHE A 12 5.39 1.27 -11.28
N ARG A 13 4.74 1.03 -12.43
CA ARG A 13 4.33 2.09 -13.34
C ARG A 13 2.87 2.46 -13.14
N TRP A 14 2.08 1.55 -12.54
CA TRP A 14 0.67 1.81 -12.26
C TRP A 14 0.51 2.87 -11.16
N MET A 15 -0.28 3.90 -11.46
CA MET A 15 -0.53 5.05 -10.58
C MET A 15 -2.00 5.20 -10.23
N GLY A 16 -2.75 4.10 -10.17
CA GLY A 16 -4.17 4.12 -9.80
C GLY A 16 -5.16 4.37 -10.94
N ASP A 17 -4.69 4.49 -12.19
CA ASP A 17 -5.59 4.60 -13.34
C ASP A 17 -5.93 3.22 -13.89
N GLY A 18 -7.23 2.91 -13.95
CA GLY A 18 -7.71 1.59 -14.31
C GLY A 18 -7.28 0.47 -13.32
N PRO A 19 -7.52 -0.79 -13.67
CA PRO A 19 -7.08 -1.92 -12.87
C PRO A 19 -5.55 -2.01 -12.82
N MET A 20 -5.00 -2.33 -11.64
CA MET A 20 -3.56 -2.64 -11.52
C MET A 20 -3.21 -3.85 -12.39
N PRO A 21 -2.16 -3.75 -13.25
CA PRO A 21 -1.67 -4.88 -14.03
C PRO A 21 -1.34 -6.08 -13.16
N ASP A 22 -1.66 -7.29 -13.63
CA ASP A 22 -1.54 -8.51 -12.84
C ASP A 22 -0.09 -8.84 -12.46
N ASP A 23 0.86 -8.54 -13.34
CA ASP A 23 2.29 -8.70 -13.10
C ASP A 23 2.80 -7.75 -12.00
N GLU A 24 2.39 -6.48 -12.03
CA GLU A 24 2.67 -5.52 -10.97
C GLU A 24 2.02 -5.92 -9.65
N ARG A 25 0.76 -6.40 -9.69
CA ARG A 25 0.04 -6.88 -8.50
C ARG A 25 0.75 -8.08 -7.86
N MET A 26 1.17 -9.06 -8.67
CA MET A 26 1.96 -10.20 -8.21
C MET A 26 3.31 -9.76 -7.63
N LYS A 27 3.98 -8.79 -8.25
CA LYS A 27 5.23 -8.21 -7.73
C LYS A 27 5.03 -7.56 -6.36
N LEU A 28 3.97 -6.76 -6.18
CA LEU A 28 3.65 -6.11 -4.91
C LEU A 28 3.49 -7.14 -3.79
N ARG A 29 2.64 -8.16 -4.01
CA ARG A 29 2.44 -9.26 -3.05
C ARG A 29 3.75 -9.96 -2.71
N GLY A 30 4.56 -10.29 -3.73
CA GLY A 30 5.84 -10.95 -3.53
C GLY A 30 6.86 -10.09 -2.76
N ILE A 31 6.83 -8.76 -2.88
CA ILE A 31 7.67 -7.87 -2.05
C ILE A 31 7.24 -7.95 -0.59
N VAL A 32 5.94 -7.79 -0.32
CA VAL A 32 5.39 -7.80 1.04
C VAL A 32 5.62 -9.13 1.73
N GLU A 33 5.28 -10.25 1.07
CA GLU A 33 5.48 -11.59 1.62
C GLU A 33 6.95 -11.87 1.99
N ARG A 34 7.89 -11.45 1.14
CA ARG A 34 9.33 -11.61 1.43
C ARG A 34 9.78 -10.75 2.60
N ALA A 35 9.31 -9.50 2.69
CA ALA A 35 9.63 -8.59 3.79
C ALA A 35 9.09 -9.14 5.13
N HIS A 36 7.83 -9.56 5.16
CA HIS A 36 7.21 -10.13 6.36
C HIS A 36 7.92 -11.42 6.80
N ARG A 37 8.31 -12.30 5.86
CA ARG A 37 9.08 -13.51 6.18
C ARG A 37 10.47 -13.22 6.76
N GLN A 38 10.98 -12.00 6.57
CA GLN A 38 12.23 -11.51 7.16
C GLN A 38 11.99 -10.66 8.42
N GLY A 39 10.76 -10.59 8.94
CA GLY A 39 10.40 -9.77 10.09
C GLY A 39 10.51 -8.26 9.83
N GLN A 40 10.39 -7.85 8.56
CA GLN A 40 10.46 -6.46 8.12
C GLN A 40 9.05 -5.94 7.80
N ARG A 41 8.87 -4.63 7.93
CA ARG A 41 7.65 -3.91 7.51
C ARG A 41 7.89 -3.19 6.19
N VAL A 42 6.82 -2.87 5.47
CA VAL A 42 6.87 -2.20 4.17
C VAL A 42 6.12 -0.87 4.20
N ARG A 43 6.71 0.13 3.55
CA ARG A 43 6.09 1.41 3.20
C ARG A 43 6.54 1.81 1.80
N PHE A 44 5.60 2.29 1.00
CA PHE A 44 5.93 2.97 -0.25
C PHE A 44 5.61 4.46 -0.16
N TRP A 45 6.45 5.29 -0.77
CA TRP A 45 6.20 6.72 -0.97
C TRP A 45 6.19 7.05 -2.48
N ALA A 46 5.83 8.28 -2.85
CA ALA A 46 5.57 8.68 -4.25
C ALA A 46 4.41 7.92 -4.94
N THR A 47 3.38 7.59 -4.15
CA THR A 47 2.06 7.21 -4.64
C THR A 47 1.22 8.46 -4.95
N PRO A 48 0.14 8.38 -5.75
CA PRO A 48 -0.84 9.46 -5.85
C PRO A 48 -1.37 9.83 -4.46
N ASP A 49 -1.33 11.12 -4.11
CA ASP A 49 -1.76 11.61 -2.79
C ASP A 49 -2.98 12.53 -2.83
N ALA A 50 -3.20 13.19 -3.97
CA ALA A 50 -4.38 14.02 -4.17
C ALA A 50 -5.67 13.18 -4.09
N PRO A 51 -6.72 13.65 -3.37
CA PRO A 51 -7.99 12.95 -3.30
C PRO A 51 -8.57 12.61 -4.67
N GLY A 52 -8.98 11.36 -4.84
CA GLY A 52 -9.63 10.88 -6.06
C GLY A 52 -9.39 9.41 -6.32
N ARG A 53 -10.01 8.92 -7.40
CA ARG A 53 -10.04 7.49 -7.77
C ARG A 53 -8.66 6.83 -7.81
N ALA A 54 -7.64 7.55 -8.26
CA ALA A 54 -6.29 7.02 -8.42
C ALA A 54 -5.63 6.73 -7.06
N ARG A 55 -5.75 7.67 -6.12
CA ARG A 55 -5.28 7.47 -4.74
C ARG A 55 -6.02 6.33 -4.07
N ASP A 56 -7.35 6.33 -4.15
CA ASP A 56 -8.18 5.31 -3.49
C ASP A 56 -7.90 3.91 -4.05
N ALA A 57 -7.63 3.80 -5.36
CA ALA A 57 -7.21 2.56 -6.00
C ALA A 57 -5.86 2.06 -5.46
N VAL A 58 -4.85 2.94 -5.36
CA VAL A 58 -3.54 2.58 -4.81
C VAL A 58 -3.66 2.18 -3.34
N TRP A 59 -4.36 2.95 -2.51
CA TRP A 59 -4.63 2.61 -1.11
C TRP A 59 -5.30 1.24 -0.97
N THR A 60 -6.25 0.93 -1.85
CA THR A 60 -6.93 -0.37 -1.87
C THR A 60 -5.96 -1.50 -2.17
N GLU A 61 -5.08 -1.35 -3.17
CA GLU A 61 -4.14 -2.41 -3.55
C GLU A 61 -3.03 -2.62 -2.51
N VAL A 62 -2.48 -1.55 -1.93
CA VAL A 62 -1.46 -1.68 -0.86
C VAL A 62 -2.05 -2.27 0.42
N LEU A 63 -3.29 -1.89 0.78
CA LEU A 63 -4.01 -2.48 1.92
C LEU A 63 -4.26 -3.98 1.68
N ARG A 64 -4.79 -4.34 0.50
CA ARG A 64 -5.02 -5.76 0.12
C ARG A 64 -3.74 -6.58 0.07
N ALA A 65 -2.61 -5.96 -0.28
CA ALA A 65 -1.31 -6.62 -0.32
C ALA A 65 -0.67 -6.78 1.07
N GLY A 66 -1.23 -6.17 2.12
CA GLY A 66 -0.67 -6.23 3.48
C GLY A 66 0.49 -5.27 3.72
N VAL A 67 0.60 -4.17 2.96
CA VAL A 67 1.60 -3.13 3.22
C VAL A 67 1.32 -2.50 4.59
N ASP A 68 2.34 -2.44 5.45
CA ASP A 68 2.18 -2.05 6.86
C ASP A 68 1.90 -0.55 7.07
N TYR A 69 2.37 0.29 6.15
CA TYR A 69 2.22 1.75 6.23
C TYR A 69 1.84 2.37 4.89
N ILE A 70 0.79 3.19 4.91
CA ILE A 70 0.36 4.02 3.78
C ILE A 70 0.93 5.43 3.97
N ASN A 71 1.72 5.90 3.00
CA ASN A 71 2.24 7.27 2.99
C ASN A 71 1.20 8.24 2.43
N THR A 72 0.84 9.27 3.19
CA THR A 72 -0.12 10.30 2.77
C THR A 72 -0.03 11.54 3.66
N ASP A 73 -0.29 12.71 3.09
CA ASP A 73 -0.48 13.95 3.86
C ASP A 73 -1.94 14.12 4.34
N ASP A 74 -2.90 13.50 3.64
CA ASP A 74 -4.33 13.49 4.01
C ASP A 74 -4.67 12.43 5.08
N LEU A 75 -4.29 12.68 6.34
CA LEU A 75 -4.60 11.79 7.47
C LEU A 75 -6.11 11.63 7.72
N GLY A 76 -6.89 12.69 7.47
CA GLY A 76 -8.34 12.67 7.64
C GLY A 76 -9.02 11.75 6.63
N GLY A 77 -8.64 11.87 5.35
CA GLY A 77 -9.09 11.00 4.28
C GLY A 77 -8.65 9.56 4.47
N LEU A 78 -7.40 9.32 4.87
CA LEU A 78 -6.93 7.97 5.15
C LEU A 78 -7.72 7.30 6.28
N ARG A 79 -8.01 8.04 7.37
CA ARG A 79 -8.85 7.51 8.45
C ARG A 79 -10.24 7.09 7.94
N GLN A 80 -10.88 7.93 7.13
CA GLN A 80 -12.20 7.61 6.57
C GLN A 80 -12.14 6.37 5.67
N PHE A 81 -11.11 6.29 4.83
CA PHE A 81 -10.86 5.14 3.96
C PHE A 81 -10.68 3.84 4.77
N LEU A 82 -9.79 3.84 5.77
CA LEU A 82 -9.52 2.65 6.59
C LEU A 82 -10.75 2.20 7.39
N LEU A 83 -11.56 3.12 7.92
CA LEU A 83 -12.81 2.76 8.60
C LEU A 83 -13.81 2.06 7.67
N GLN A 84 -13.75 2.31 6.37
CA GLN A 84 -14.63 1.71 5.38
C GLN A 84 -14.07 0.38 4.82
N HIS A 85 -12.74 0.29 4.68
CA HIS A 85 -12.08 -0.79 3.93
C HIS A 85 -11.27 -1.77 4.81
N ASP A 86 -11.00 -1.41 6.07
CA ASP A 86 -10.32 -2.25 7.08
C ASP A 86 -11.10 -2.22 8.42
N PRO A 87 -12.35 -2.73 8.44
CA PRO A 87 -13.22 -2.63 9.62
C PRO A 87 -12.73 -3.44 10.83
N ALA A 88 -11.80 -4.37 10.60
CA ALA A 88 -11.12 -5.14 11.63
C ALA A 88 -9.61 -4.92 11.44
N PRO A 89 -9.05 -3.80 11.96
CA PRO A 89 -7.66 -3.42 11.71
C PRO A 89 -6.75 -4.60 11.92
N SER A 90 -6.09 -4.99 10.83
CA SER A 90 -5.21 -6.16 10.81
C SER A 90 -4.24 -6.03 11.98
N ALA A 91 -4.30 -6.98 12.92
CA ALA A 91 -3.35 -7.00 14.03
C ALA A 91 -1.94 -6.90 13.43
N PRO A 92 -1.04 -6.06 13.99
CA PRO A 92 0.26 -5.83 13.40
C PRO A 92 0.93 -7.17 13.12
N HIS A 93 1.30 -7.41 11.86
CA HIS A 93 1.98 -8.63 11.44
C HIS A 93 3.23 -8.80 12.34
N ARG A 94 3.23 -9.87 13.14
CA ARG A 94 4.29 -10.21 14.10
C ARG A 94 5.38 -11.03 13.44
#